data_AF-A0A421GJW6-F1
#
_entry.id   AF-A0A421GJW6-F1
#
_cell.length_a   1.000
_cell.length_b   1.000
_cell.length_c   1.000
_cell.angle_alpha   90.00
_cell.angle_beta   90.00
_cell.angle_gamma   90.00
#
_symmetry.space_group_name_H-M   'P 1'
#
loop_
_entity.id
_entity.type
_entity.pdbx_description
1 polymer ?
#
loop_
_entity_poly.entity_id
_entity_poly.type
_entity_poly.pdbx_seq_one_letter_code
_entity_poly.pdbx_strand_id
1 'polypeptide(L)'
;MKVLVTGFAVTAVVAFTGFLPTAFGWWDNGHMLVGEVASQLMDGADVTTIQSVLTKWEDDFPNTAELATTAVWPDLIKCTSVTTDCQTPASPSFTAMGDWHYINLPVNINGEKWEGKDADLTLFQDSLGGDGMSVIESAMKSFKTTKSNWAANLLLRNFIHIFGDLHQPLHTVAGISEAFPKGDGGGNSEIFDSPCAFSNLHALWDAAGGVYSLNDWALNIDDFKPTLQSNASELIALIPSISDSLNFSQYENMTYSNFYTAMVTNSVLREVALETYSYTESVVYSSLNLNATSSGKYPCPSEEYMAMAGIVSQRRIAIGGSRLATILQYFAAQLPTATMLFALISHLHNATCLQEYSKYNKYTGAKFPNNKIMKFTALAVVATIAVANVVAADQPALRAVAAPAETAAVKNAAAPSGGKKEQWGWGGPWGGLGWGGGWGGGWGGGWGGLGWGGGGWGW
;
A
#
# COMPACT_ATOMS: atom_id res chain seq x y z
N MET A 1 46.21 -55.04 -35.59
CA MET A 1 46.67 -53.79 -34.96
C MET A 1 46.82 -52.74 -36.03
N LYS A 2 46.39 -51.48 -35.91
CA LYS A 2 45.39 -50.84 -35.01
C LYS A 2 44.66 -49.82 -35.89
N VAL A 3 43.33 -49.73 -35.81
CA VAL A 3 42.56 -48.70 -36.51
C VAL A 3 42.62 -47.41 -35.68
N LEU A 4 42.98 -46.30 -36.32
CA LEU A 4 42.91 -44.96 -35.72
C LEU A 4 41.47 -44.44 -35.84
N VAL A 5 40.78 -44.33 -34.70
CA VAL A 5 39.49 -43.63 -34.60
C VAL A 5 39.75 -42.29 -33.94
N THR A 6 39.60 -41.21 -34.69
CA THR A 6 39.62 -39.83 -34.16
C THR A 6 38.28 -39.54 -33.49
N GLY A 7 38.22 -39.66 -32.17
CA GLY A 7 37.05 -39.24 -31.39
C GLY A 7 37.00 -37.73 -31.23
N PHE A 8 35.95 -37.09 -31.76
CA PHE A 8 35.59 -35.73 -31.38
C PHE A 8 34.98 -35.75 -29.98
N ALA A 9 35.68 -35.16 -29.01
CA ALA A 9 35.11 -34.91 -27.69
C ALA A 9 34.13 -33.73 -27.78
N VAL A 10 32.84 -34.03 -27.81
CA VAL A 10 31.79 -33.01 -27.64
C VAL A 10 31.71 -32.70 -26.15
N THR A 11 32.37 -31.62 -25.73
CA THR A 11 32.20 -31.08 -24.37
C THR A 11 30.79 -30.53 -24.25
N ALA A 12 29.90 -31.30 -23.64
CA ALA A 12 28.55 -30.84 -23.33
C ALA A 12 28.63 -29.74 -22.26
N VAL A 13 28.54 -28.48 -22.70
CA VAL A 13 28.31 -27.35 -21.81
C VAL A 13 26.88 -27.49 -21.28
N VAL A 14 26.76 -28.05 -20.08
CA VAL A 14 25.51 -28.02 -19.32
C VAL A 14 25.31 -26.58 -18.88
N ALA A 15 24.56 -25.82 -19.68
CA ALA A 15 24.07 -24.52 -19.28
C ALA A 15 23.10 -24.72 -18.10
N PHE A 16 23.58 -24.50 -16.88
CA PHE A 16 22.74 -24.43 -15.70
C PHE A 16 21.89 -23.16 -15.82
N THR A 17 20.72 -23.29 -16.43
CA THR A 17 19.62 -22.34 -16.29
C THR A 17 19.07 -22.50 -14.89
N GLY A 18 19.81 -21.93 -13.92
CA GLY A 18 19.31 -21.80 -12.56
C GLY A 18 18.05 -20.97 -12.59
N PHE A 19 16.91 -21.61 -12.31
CA PHE A 19 15.74 -20.89 -11.84
C PHE A 19 16.16 -20.27 -10.50
N LEU A 20 16.22 -18.94 -10.44
CA LEU A 20 16.36 -18.25 -9.16
C LEU A 20 15.11 -18.62 -8.33
N PRO A 21 15.25 -18.98 -7.04
CA PRO A 21 14.10 -19.17 -6.18
C PRO A 21 13.29 -17.86 -6.14
N THR A 22 11.96 -17.99 -6.21
CA THR A 22 11.05 -16.84 -6.12
C THR A 22 11.16 -16.20 -4.76
N ALA A 23 11.34 -14.88 -4.70
CA ALA A 23 11.24 -14.14 -3.46
C ALA A 23 9.77 -14.12 -2.94
N PHE A 24 9.62 -14.13 -1.63
CA PHE A 24 8.35 -14.07 -0.90
C PHE A 24 8.49 -12.99 0.17
N GLY A 25 7.52 -12.08 0.23
CA GLY A 25 7.65 -10.75 0.83
C GLY A 25 8.02 -10.66 2.30
N TRP A 26 7.14 -10.02 3.06
CA TRP A 26 7.01 -10.46 4.43
C TRP A 26 6.34 -11.84 4.41
N TRP A 27 6.50 -12.66 5.45
CA TRP A 27 5.55 -13.77 5.61
C TRP A 27 4.16 -13.22 5.98
N ASP A 28 3.12 -14.06 5.91
CA ASP A 28 1.72 -13.68 6.07
C ASP A 28 1.48 -12.62 7.16
N ASN A 29 2.13 -12.79 8.31
CA ASN A 29 2.05 -11.85 9.44
C ASN A 29 2.53 -10.43 9.11
N GLY A 30 3.71 -10.27 8.51
CA GLY A 30 4.27 -8.94 8.23
C GLY A 30 3.47 -8.22 7.15
N HIS A 31 2.96 -8.94 6.15
CA HIS A 31 2.01 -8.39 5.17
C HIS A 31 0.71 -7.93 5.83
N MET A 32 0.10 -8.79 6.64
CA MET A 32 -1.10 -8.44 7.39
C MET A 32 -0.86 -7.24 8.32
N LEU A 33 0.32 -7.12 8.94
CA LEU A 33 0.67 -5.98 9.79
C LEU A 33 0.85 -4.68 8.99
N VAL A 34 1.46 -4.70 7.80
CA VAL A 34 1.50 -3.52 6.91
C VAL A 34 0.07 -3.06 6.57
N GLY A 35 -0.80 -3.99 6.19
CA GLY A 35 -2.20 -3.70 5.85
C GLY A 35 -3.05 -3.25 7.05
N GLU A 36 -2.84 -3.83 8.24
CA GLU A 36 -3.56 -3.48 9.47
C GLU A 36 -3.08 -2.14 10.04
N VAL A 37 -1.77 -1.84 10.02
CA VAL A 37 -1.24 -0.52 10.37
C VAL A 37 -1.83 0.54 9.45
N ALA A 38 -1.92 0.27 8.14
CA ALA A 38 -2.59 1.18 7.22
C ALA A 38 -4.08 1.37 7.56
N SER A 39 -4.79 0.26 7.83
CA SER A 39 -6.21 0.25 8.22
C SER A 39 -6.51 1.10 9.45
N GLN A 40 -5.70 0.98 10.51
CA GLN A 40 -5.88 1.72 11.77
C GLN A 40 -5.52 3.22 11.66
N LEU A 41 -4.71 3.61 10.67
CA LEU A 41 -4.33 5.01 10.43
C LEU A 41 -5.25 5.76 9.45
N MET A 42 -6.06 5.04 8.67
CA MET A 42 -6.97 5.62 7.68
C MET A 42 -8.32 6.06 8.27
N ASP A 43 -9.02 6.95 7.57
CA ASP A 43 -10.43 7.21 7.85
C ASP A 43 -11.29 5.96 7.54
N GLY A 44 -12.20 5.62 8.46
CA GLY A 44 -13.03 4.41 8.36
C GLY A 44 -13.94 4.38 7.12
N ALA A 45 -14.31 5.52 6.54
CA ALA A 45 -15.07 5.59 5.29
C ALA A 45 -14.19 5.25 4.07
N ASP A 46 -12.90 5.59 4.10
CA ASP A 46 -11.95 5.23 3.04
C ASP A 46 -11.60 3.74 3.10
N VAL A 47 -11.37 3.20 4.30
CA VAL A 47 -11.24 1.74 4.54
C VAL A 47 -12.49 1.00 4.03
N THR A 48 -13.69 1.46 4.43
CA THR A 48 -14.96 0.89 3.95
C THR A 48 -15.10 0.94 2.42
N THR A 49 -14.66 2.04 1.80
CA THR A 49 -14.71 2.22 0.34
C THR A 49 -13.82 1.20 -0.37
N ILE A 50 -12.59 0.99 0.11
CA ILE A 50 -11.65 0.00 -0.45
C ILE A 50 -12.18 -1.42 -0.26
N GLN A 51 -12.59 -1.79 0.96
CA GLN A 51 -13.09 -3.13 1.25
C GLN A 51 -14.36 -3.46 0.45
N SER A 52 -15.21 -2.47 0.13
CA SER A 52 -16.39 -2.65 -0.75
C SER A 52 -16.04 -3.04 -2.20
N VAL A 53 -14.81 -2.82 -2.62
CA VAL A 53 -14.24 -3.28 -3.90
C VAL A 53 -13.58 -4.64 -3.73
N LEU A 54 -12.77 -4.83 -2.69
CA LEU A 54 -12.05 -6.09 -2.42
C LEU A 54 -12.98 -7.29 -2.21
N THR A 55 -14.07 -7.11 -1.44
CA THR A 55 -15.10 -8.13 -1.15
C THR A 55 -15.85 -8.64 -2.38
N LYS A 56 -15.69 -7.98 -3.55
CA LYS A 56 -16.29 -8.46 -4.81
C LYS A 56 -15.68 -9.76 -5.34
N TRP A 57 -14.57 -10.20 -4.76
CA TRP A 57 -13.94 -11.49 -5.04
C TRP A 57 -13.97 -12.42 -3.82
N GLU A 58 -14.85 -12.18 -2.83
CA GLU A 58 -14.93 -13.01 -1.61
C GLU A 58 -15.35 -14.46 -1.92
N ASP A 59 -16.21 -14.66 -2.92
CA ASP A 59 -16.64 -16.00 -3.36
C ASP A 59 -15.48 -16.81 -3.99
N ASP A 60 -14.53 -16.13 -4.66
CA ASP A 60 -13.37 -16.75 -5.33
C ASP A 60 -12.15 -16.85 -4.41
N PHE A 61 -11.95 -15.85 -3.54
CA PHE A 61 -10.79 -15.69 -2.65
C PHE A 61 -11.24 -15.31 -1.23
N PRO A 62 -11.91 -16.23 -0.51
CA PRO A 62 -12.46 -15.98 0.82
C PRO A 62 -11.39 -15.54 1.84
N ASN A 63 -11.82 -14.74 2.81
CA ASN A 63 -11.02 -14.12 3.86
C ASN A 63 -9.93 -13.15 3.37
N THR A 64 -9.91 -12.73 2.09
CA THR A 64 -8.86 -11.83 1.54
C THR A 64 -9.35 -10.41 1.19
N ALA A 65 -10.46 -9.96 1.79
CA ALA A 65 -11.13 -8.70 1.46
C ALA A 65 -10.88 -7.53 2.43
N GLU A 66 -10.16 -7.73 3.54
CA GLU A 66 -9.78 -6.66 4.47
C GLU A 66 -8.40 -6.10 4.11
N LEU A 67 -8.07 -4.87 4.53
CA LEU A 67 -6.75 -4.28 4.19
C LEU A 67 -5.56 -5.13 4.67
N ALA A 68 -5.68 -5.74 5.86
CA ALA A 68 -4.71 -6.70 6.36
C ALA A 68 -4.67 -7.99 5.51
N THR A 69 -5.82 -8.63 5.29
CA THR A 69 -5.86 -9.96 4.67
C THR A 69 -5.75 -9.96 3.14
N THR A 70 -6.03 -8.83 2.50
CA THR A 70 -5.76 -8.65 1.07
C THR A 70 -4.26 -8.55 0.80
N ALA A 71 -3.47 -8.15 1.81
CA ALA A 71 -2.03 -8.03 1.72
C ALA A 71 -1.30 -9.36 1.56
N VAL A 72 -1.93 -10.52 1.78
CA VAL A 72 -1.31 -11.85 1.50
C VAL A 72 -1.71 -12.42 0.14
N TRP A 73 -2.75 -11.87 -0.52
CA TRP A 73 -3.36 -12.51 -1.69
C TRP A 73 -2.40 -12.78 -2.88
N PRO A 74 -1.43 -11.91 -3.22
CA PRO A 74 -0.45 -12.22 -4.28
C PRO A 74 0.43 -13.44 -4.00
N ASP A 75 0.84 -13.68 -2.75
CA ASP A 75 1.57 -14.90 -2.40
C ASP A 75 0.68 -16.15 -2.55
N LEU A 76 -0.57 -16.04 -2.08
CA LEU A 76 -1.55 -17.13 -2.21
C LEU A 76 -1.79 -17.53 -3.67
N ILE A 77 -1.76 -16.57 -4.61
CA ILE A 77 -2.15 -16.81 -6.00
C ILE A 77 -0.98 -17.20 -6.92
N LYS A 78 0.28 -16.89 -6.60
CA LYS A 78 1.45 -17.41 -7.35
C LYS A 78 1.75 -18.89 -7.08
N CYS A 79 1.24 -19.41 -5.97
CA CYS A 79 1.40 -20.80 -5.54
C CYS A 79 0.85 -21.83 -6.54
N THR A 80 1.57 -22.93 -6.77
CA THR A 80 1.14 -24.05 -7.64
C THR A 80 0.94 -25.37 -6.89
N SER A 81 1.43 -25.48 -5.66
CA SER A 81 1.40 -26.67 -4.81
C SER A 81 1.77 -26.29 -3.39
N VAL A 82 1.25 -27.00 -2.38
CA VAL A 82 1.65 -26.79 -0.99
C VAL A 82 3.13 -27.15 -0.77
N THR A 83 3.92 -26.20 -0.26
CA THR A 83 5.31 -26.36 0.20
C THR A 83 5.50 -25.67 1.55
N THR A 84 6.69 -25.74 2.14
CA THR A 84 7.03 -25.00 3.38
C THR A 84 6.80 -23.50 3.25
N ASP A 85 7.03 -22.95 2.06
CA ASP A 85 7.06 -21.51 1.78
C ASP A 85 5.80 -21.04 1.02
N CYS A 86 4.81 -21.93 0.87
CA CYS A 86 3.59 -21.72 0.09
C CYS A 86 2.50 -22.67 0.60
N GLN A 87 1.71 -22.24 1.59
CA GLN A 87 0.77 -23.14 2.29
C GLN A 87 -0.55 -23.41 1.55
N THR A 88 -0.84 -22.69 0.46
CA THR A 88 -2.08 -22.85 -0.31
C THR A 88 -1.82 -23.31 -1.76
N PRO A 89 -2.56 -24.28 -2.32
CA PRO A 89 -2.46 -24.64 -3.73
C PRO A 89 -3.57 -23.94 -4.54
N ALA A 90 -3.67 -22.60 -4.46
CA ALA A 90 -4.73 -21.85 -5.12
C ALA A 90 -4.72 -22.09 -6.64
N SER A 91 -5.88 -22.42 -7.21
CA SER A 91 -6.02 -22.76 -8.63
C SER A 91 -7.22 -22.06 -9.25
N PRO A 92 -7.07 -21.35 -10.38
CA PRO A 92 -5.86 -21.23 -11.19
C PRO A 92 -4.77 -20.38 -10.51
N SER A 93 -3.53 -20.86 -10.61
CA SER A 93 -2.33 -20.15 -10.17
C SER A 93 -1.91 -19.11 -11.22
N PHE A 94 -1.51 -17.93 -10.77
CA PHE A 94 -0.94 -16.88 -11.60
C PHE A 94 0.57 -16.77 -11.36
N THR A 95 1.32 -17.80 -11.74
CA THR A 95 2.79 -17.89 -11.56
C THR A 95 3.58 -16.70 -12.11
N ALA A 96 3.05 -16.01 -13.13
CA ALA A 96 3.62 -14.77 -13.67
C ALA A 96 3.67 -13.61 -12.65
N MET A 97 2.93 -13.69 -11.54
CA MET A 97 3.04 -12.74 -10.44
C MET A 97 4.29 -12.97 -9.58
N GLY A 98 5.00 -14.10 -9.71
CA GLY A 98 6.20 -14.39 -8.91
C GLY A 98 7.28 -13.30 -8.99
N ASP A 99 7.49 -12.74 -10.19
CA ASP A 99 8.45 -11.65 -10.40
C ASP A 99 7.95 -10.29 -9.90
N TRP A 100 6.67 -10.15 -9.53
CA TRP A 100 6.06 -8.88 -9.11
C TRP A 100 6.36 -8.54 -7.65
N HIS A 101 6.83 -9.51 -6.85
CA HIS A 101 7.10 -9.32 -5.41
C HIS A 101 8.38 -8.55 -5.14
N TYR A 102 9.30 -8.45 -6.10
CA TYR A 102 10.66 -7.99 -5.83
C TYR A 102 11.23 -7.10 -6.93
N ILE A 103 12.39 -6.52 -6.63
CA ILE A 103 13.26 -5.80 -7.55
C ILE A 103 14.69 -6.22 -7.20
N ASN A 104 15.48 -6.67 -8.18
CA ASN A 104 16.84 -7.14 -7.95
C ASN A 104 17.86 -6.03 -8.23
N LEU A 105 17.90 -4.97 -7.41
CA LEU A 105 18.99 -3.99 -7.50
C LEU A 105 20.31 -4.67 -7.06
N PRO A 106 21.40 -4.57 -7.82
CA PRO A 106 22.63 -5.26 -7.47
C PRO A 106 23.30 -4.59 -6.26
N VAL A 107 23.71 -5.39 -5.28
CA VAL A 107 24.49 -4.97 -4.10
C VAL A 107 25.67 -5.91 -3.92
N ASN A 108 26.89 -5.42 -3.69
CA ASN A 108 28.00 -6.34 -3.37
C ASN A 108 27.93 -6.70 -1.88
N ILE A 109 27.89 -8.00 -1.59
CA ILE A 109 27.80 -8.55 -0.23
C ILE A 109 29.03 -8.18 0.63
N ASN A 110 30.17 -7.88 -0.01
CA ASN A 110 31.40 -7.42 0.66
C ASN A 110 31.35 -5.96 1.16
N GLY A 111 30.27 -5.22 0.89
CA GLY A 111 30.12 -3.82 1.27
C GLY A 111 30.82 -2.81 0.35
N GLU A 112 31.38 -3.26 -0.78
CA GLU A 112 31.90 -2.36 -1.81
C GLU A 112 30.76 -1.82 -2.70
N LYS A 113 30.85 -0.55 -3.11
CA LYS A 113 29.90 0.07 -4.03
C LYS A 113 29.75 -0.70 -5.34
N TRP A 114 28.51 -0.95 -5.77
CA TRP A 114 28.23 -1.54 -7.09
C TRP A 114 28.85 -0.70 -8.21
N GLU A 115 29.78 -1.28 -8.98
CA GLU A 115 30.58 -0.60 -10.00
C GLU A 115 31.24 0.74 -9.55
N GLY A 116 31.45 0.94 -8.24
CA GLY A 116 31.94 2.21 -7.68
C GLY A 116 30.92 3.36 -7.66
N LYS A 117 29.65 3.11 -8.03
CA LYS A 117 28.55 4.07 -8.05
C LYS A 117 27.97 4.29 -6.63
N ASP A 118 27.40 5.47 -6.39
CA ASP A 118 26.50 5.67 -5.25
C ASP A 118 25.15 5.02 -5.54
N ALA A 119 24.46 4.52 -4.51
CA ALA A 119 23.13 3.93 -4.64
C ALA A 119 22.06 5.03 -4.84
N ASP A 120 21.86 5.44 -6.09
CA ASP A 120 20.85 6.42 -6.49
C ASP A 120 19.86 5.85 -7.53
N LEU A 121 18.96 6.69 -8.05
CA LEU A 121 17.95 6.30 -9.05
C LEU A 121 18.53 5.70 -10.34
N THR A 122 19.81 5.87 -10.64
CA THR A 122 20.47 5.21 -11.78
C THR A 122 20.66 3.71 -11.57
N LEU A 123 20.71 3.23 -10.32
CA LEU A 123 20.87 1.80 -10.00
C LEU A 123 19.74 0.93 -10.56
N PHE A 124 18.54 1.49 -10.78
CA PHE A 124 17.44 0.81 -11.47
C PHE A 124 17.74 0.44 -12.93
N GLN A 125 18.74 1.05 -13.55
CA GLN A 125 19.20 0.68 -14.91
C GLN A 125 20.04 -0.61 -14.89
N ASP A 126 20.63 -0.93 -13.74
CA ASP A 126 21.46 -2.13 -13.51
C ASP A 126 20.66 -3.28 -12.86
N SER A 127 19.33 -3.12 -12.71
CA SER A 127 18.46 -4.14 -12.07
C SER A 127 18.55 -5.49 -12.78
N LEU A 128 18.76 -6.55 -12.01
CA LEU A 128 18.93 -7.92 -12.49
C LEU A 128 17.61 -8.69 -12.65
N GLY A 129 16.47 -8.03 -12.44
CA GLY A 129 15.12 -8.61 -12.57
C GLY A 129 14.13 -8.05 -11.56
N GLY A 130 12.93 -8.64 -11.52
CA GLY A 130 11.84 -8.21 -10.67
C GLY A 130 11.03 -7.04 -11.27
N ASP A 131 9.72 -7.22 -11.33
CA ASP A 131 8.76 -6.32 -11.96
C ASP A 131 8.04 -5.41 -10.95
N GLY A 132 8.25 -5.59 -9.63
CA GLY A 132 7.42 -4.97 -8.58
C GLY A 132 7.28 -3.45 -8.71
N MET A 133 8.38 -2.74 -9.01
CA MET A 133 8.34 -1.29 -9.28
C MET A 133 7.43 -0.93 -10.46
N SER A 134 7.51 -1.70 -11.55
CA SER A 134 6.70 -1.47 -12.76
C SER A 134 5.22 -1.70 -12.50
N VAL A 135 4.87 -2.67 -11.64
CA VAL A 135 3.50 -3.01 -11.27
C VAL A 135 2.88 -1.91 -10.43
N ILE A 136 3.57 -1.40 -9.40
CA ILE A 136 3.03 -0.33 -8.56
C ILE A 136 2.95 1.02 -9.29
N GLU A 137 3.92 1.36 -10.14
CA GLU A 137 3.86 2.56 -11.00
C GLU A 137 2.70 2.46 -12.01
N SER A 138 2.46 1.26 -12.55
CA SER A 138 1.32 0.97 -13.44
C SER A 138 -0.02 1.00 -12.71
N ALA A 139 -0.09 0.57 -11.45
CA ALA A 139 -1.28 0.68 -10.62
C ALA A 139 -1.61 2.15 -10.33
N MET A 140 -0.64 2.95 -9.89
CA MET A 140 -0.77 4.40 -9.72
C MET A 140 -1.29 5.08 -10.99
N LYS A 141 -0.74 4.72 -12.15
CA LYS A 141 -1.16 5.23 -13.47
C LYS A 141 -2.58 4.83 -13.82
N SER A 142 -2.96 3.58 -13.55
CA SER A 142 -4.28 3.03 -13.86
C SER A 142 -5.37 3.60 -12.96
N PHE A 143 -5.07 3.90 -11.69
CA PHE A 143 -5.99 4.55 -10.76
C PHE A 143 -6.39 5.98 -11.19
N LYS A 144 -5.64 6.64 -12.10
CA LYS A 144 -6.03 7.94 -12.67
C LYS A 144 -7.34 7.89 -13.47
N THR A 145 -7.67 6.73 -14.04
CA THR A 145 -8.76 6.61 -15.04
C THR A 145 -9.65 5.39 -14.85
N THR A 146 -9.25 4.39 -14.07
CA THR A 146 -10.05 3.16 -13.90
C THR A 146 -11.44 3.46 -13.34
N LYS A 147 -12.44 2.78 -13.94
CA LYS A 147 -13.83 2.72 -13.46
C LYS A 147 -14.33 1.26 -13.39
N SER A 148 -13.43 0.29 -13.58
CA SER A 148 -13.74 -1.14 -13.46
C SER A 148 -13.42 -1.59 -12.04
N ASN A 149 -14.45 -2.07 -11.32
CA ASN A 149 -14.27 -2.66 -10.00
C ASN A 149 -13.34 -3.89 -10.04
N TRP A 150 -13.37 -4.68 -11.13
CA TRP A 150 -12.49 -5.84 -11.30
C TRP A 150 -11.02 -5.40 -11.41
N ALA A 151 -10.75 -4.38 -12.22
CA ALA A 151 -9.39 -3.86 -12.36
C ALA A 151 -8.92 -3.18 -11.07
N ALA A 152 -9.77 -2.40 -10.41
CA ALA A 152 -9.43 -1.76 -9.14
C ALA A 152 -9.15 -2.78 -8.02
N ASN A 153 -9.89 -3.89 -7.97
CA ASN A 153 -9.67 -4.99 -7.03
C ASN A 153 -8.30 -5.66 -7.25
N LEU A 154 -7.98 -6.04 -8.50
CA LEU A 154 -6.67 -6.57 -8.86
C LEU A 154 -5.52 -5.61 -8.49
N LEU A 155 -5.68 -4.32 -8.81
CA LEU A 155 -4.65 -3.31 -8.56
C LEU A 155 -4.48 -3.00 -7.06
N LEU A 156 -5.55 -3.00 -6.26
CA LEU A 156 -5.46 -2.85 -4.80
C LEU A 156 -4.66 -3.98 -4.16
N ARG A 157 -5.00 -5.24 -4.47
CA ARG A 157 -4.35 -6.43 -3.93
C ARG A 157 -2.84 -6.42 -4.18
N ASN A 158 -2.45 -6.24 -5.45
CA ASN A 158 -1.05 -6.17 -5.84
C ASN A 158 -0.34 -4.95 -5.23
N PHE A 159 -0.97 -3.77 -5.23
CA PHE A 159 -0.32 -2.59 -4.67
C PHE A 159 -0.08 -2.69 -3.16
N ILE A 160 -1.07 -3.16 -2.40
CA ILE A 160 -0.97 -3.30 -0.93
C ILE A 160 0.16 -4.27 -0.55
N HIS A 161 0.22 -5.41 -1.24
CA HIS A 161 1.24 -6.43 -1.04
C HIS A 161 2.64 -5.92 -1.42
N ILE A 162 2.83 -5.50 -2.68
CA ILE A 162 4.14 -5.12 -3.23
C ILE A 162 4.68 -3.86 -2.54
N PHE A 163 3.82 -2.95 -2.08
CA PHE A 163 4.27 -1.82 -1.27
C PHE A 163 4.76 -2.24 0.12
N GLY A 164 4.26 -3.36 0.66
CA GLY A 164 4.84 -4.05 1.81
C GLY A 164 6.21 -4.66 1.48
N ASP A 165 6.34 -5.34 0.34
CA ASP A 165 7.62 -5.90 -0.15
C ASP A 165 8.71 -4.83 -0.27
N LEU A 166 8.36 -3.65 -0.80
CA LEU A 166 9.30 -2.52 -0.90
C LEU A 166 9.86 -2.04 0.45
N HIS A 167 9.34 -2.52 1.58
CA HIS A 167 9.86 -2.25 2.91
C HIS A 167 10.70 -3.40 3.50
N GLN A 168 10.69 -4.60 2.89
CA GLN A 168 11.55 -5.74 3.24
C GLN A 168 12.92 -5.56 2.53
N PRO A 169 14.05 -5.40 3.25
CA PRO A 169 15.37 -5.15 2.65
C PRO A 169 15.73 -6.07 1.48
N LEU A 170 15.53 -7.38 1.63
CA LEU A 170 15.91 -8.40 0.66
C LEU A 170 14.98 -8.50 -0.56
N HIS A 171 13.83 -7.81 -0.54
CA HIS A 171 12.96 -7.66 -1.72
C HIS A 171 13.42 -6.58 -2.69
N THR A 172 14.44 -5.81 -2.30
CA THR A 172 14.98 -4.71 -3.10
C THR A 172 16.35 -5.01 -3.71
N VAL A 173 16.92 -6.21 -3.48
CA VAL A 173 18.29 -6.53 -3.88
C VAL A 173 18.51 -7.93 -4.47
N ALA A 174 19.55 -8.01 -5.30
CA ALA A 174 20.29 -9.23 -5.56
C ALA A 174 21.72 -9.09 -4.99
N GLY A 175 22.05 -9.92 -3.99
CA GLY A 175 23.37 -9.94 -3.36
C GLY A 175 24.41 -10.58 -4.28
N ILE A 176 25.45 -9.81 -4.63
CA ILE A 176 26.53 -10.21 -5.53
C ILE A 176 27.77 -10.61 -4.73
N SER A 177 28.32 -11.77 -5.06
CA SER A 177 29.58 -12.29 -4.51
C SER A 177 30.28 -13.21 -5.52
N GLU A 178 31.48 -13.70 -5.19
CA GLU A 178 32.16 -14.73 -6.00
C GLU A 178 31.34 -16.03 -6.10
N ALA A 179 30.60 -16.38 -5.04
CA ALA A 179 29.70 -17.53 -5.03
C ALA A 179 28.41 -17.26 -5.83
N PHE A 180 27.91 -16.02 -5.80
CA PHE A 180 26.65 -15.61 -6.42
C PHE A 180 26.85 -14.46 -7.44
N PRO A 181 27.56 -14.68 -8.56
CA PRO A 181 27.87 -13.64 -9.55
C PRO A 181 26.65 -13.19 -10.40
N LYS A 182 25.46 -13.72 -10.11
CA LYS A 182 24.18 -13.36 -10.75
C LYS A 182 23.12 -12.89 -9.74
N GLY A 183 23.50 -12.70 -8.48
CA GLY A 183 22.56 -12.56 -7.37
C GLY A 183 22.37 -13.87 -6.62
N ASP A 184 22.25 -13.75 -5.30
CA ASP A 184 21.87 -14.78 -4.34
C ASP A 184 20.35 -15.03 -4.27
N GLY A 185 19.55 -14.29 -5.06
CA GLY A 185 18.09 -14.32 -4.99
C GLY A 185 17.52 -13.59 -3.78
N GLY A 186 18.16 -12.50 -3.34
CA GLY A 186 17.74 -11.74 -2.17
C GLY A 186 17.96 -12.51 -0.87
N GLY A 187 19.13 -13.12 -0.68
CA GLY A 187 19.41 -13.98 0.47
C GLY A 187 18.82 -15.38 0.42
N ASN A 188 18.04 -15.76 -0.61
CA ASN A 188 17.48 -17.12 -0.69
C ASN A 188 18.55 -18.21 -0.84
N SER A 189 19.68 -17.89 -1.50
CA SER A 189 20.84 -18.79 -1.67
C SER A 189 21.79 -18.77 -0.47
N GLU A 190 21.64 -17.83 0.46
CA GLU A 190 22.43 -17.72 1.68
C GLU A 190 21.87 -18.68 2.74
N ILE A 191 22.08 -19.98 2.51
CA ILE A 191 21.47 -21.10 3.24
C ILE A 191 22.19 -21.36 4.58
N PHE A 192 21.41 -21.53 5.66
CA PHE A 192 21.94 -21.88 6.98
C PHE A 192 22.05 -23.40 7.21
N ASP A 193 22.92 -23.79 8.14
CA ASP A 193 23.05 -25.17 8.63
C ASP A 193 21.84 -25.63 9.48
N SER A 194 21.72 -26.94 9.71
CA SER A 194 20.79 -27.46 10.71
C SER A 194 21.49 -27.49 12.08
N PRO A 195 20.86 -27.07 13.20
CA PRO A 195 19.43 -26.81 13.38
C PRO A 195 19.10 -25.31 13.56
N CYS A 196 19.48 -24.45 12.61
CA CYS A 196 19.11 -23.02 12.69
C CYS A 196 17.58 -22.84 12.59
N ALA A 197 17.06 -21.77 13.21
CA ALA A 197 15.62 -21.49 13.27
C ALA A 197 14.99 -21.22 11.89
N PHE A 198 15.79 -20.74 10.94
CA PHE A 198 15.41 -20.43 9.56
C PHE A 198 16.33 -21.16 8.58
N SER A 199 15.82 -21.47 7.39
CA SER A 199 16.51 -22.25 6.36
C SER A 199 17.55 -21.45 5.56
N ASN A 200 17.27 -20.16 5.32
CA ASN A 200 18.13 -19.22 4.61
C ASN A 200 17.94 -17.79 5.17
N LEU A 201 18.73 -16.86 4.67
CA LEU A 201 18.69 -15.46 5.06
C LEU A 201 17.36 -14.77 4.73
N HIS A 202 16.75 -15.06 3.57
CA HIS A 202 15.48 -14.46 3.15
C HIS A 202 14.36 -14.75 4.17
N ALA A 203 14.09 -16.04 4.41
CA ALA A 203 13.08 -16.54 5.35
C ALA A 203 13.19 -15.94 6.77
N LEU A 204 14.40 -15.62 7.22
CA LEU A 204 14.64 -14.93 8.49
C LEU A 204 14.10 -13.50 8.50
N TRP A 205 14.32 -12.76 7.40
CA TRP A 205 13.85 -11.38 7.26
C TRP A 205 12.34 -11.33 7.01
N ASP A 206 11.79 -12.24 6.20
CA ASP A 206 10.34 -12.38 5.96
C ASP A 206 9.57 -12.63 7.28
N ALA A 207 10.15 -13.45 8.16
CA ALA A 207 9.67 -13.73 9.51
C ALA A 207 9.94 -12.61 10.54
N ALA A 208 10.47 -11.47 10.10
CA ALA A 208 10.87 -10.33 10.93
C ALA A 208 11.82 -10.73 12.09
N GLY A 209 12.90 -11.44 11.79
CA GLY A 209 13.86 -11.90 12.81
C GLY A 209 13.25 -12.89 13.81
N GLY A 210 12.16 -13.55 13.43
CA GLY A 210 11.38 -14.44 14.29
C GLY A 210 10.22 -13.79 15.04
N VAL A 211 10.16 -12.46 15.10
CA VAL A 211 9.14 -11.72 15.87
C VAL A 211 7.74 -11.90 15.26
N TYR A 212 7.65 -12.03 13.94
CA TYR A 212 6.39 -12.15 13.20
C TYR A 212 6.38 -13.38 12.28
N SER A 213 6.68 -14.56 12.83
CA SER A 213 6.91 -15.81 12.07
C SER A 213 5.66 -16.55 11.53
N LEU A 214 4.45 -15.98 11.55
CA LEU A 214 3.27 -16.69 11.01
C LEU A 214 3.32 -16.66 9.47
N ASN A 215 3.38 -17.85 8.88
CA ASN A 215 3.37 -18.13 7.44
C ASN A 215 2.48 -19.35 7.16
N ASP A 216 1.25 -19.30 7.67
CA ASP A 216 0.24 -20.34 7.61
C ASP A 216 -1.15 -19.69 7.46
N TRP A 217 -1.35 -19.02 6.33
CA TRP A 217 -2.61 -18.36 6.00
C TRP A 217 -3.80 -19.33 6.05
N ALA A 218 -4.75 -19.02 6.93
CA ALA A 218 -5.96 -19.79 7.12
C ALA A 218 -7.22 -19.07 6.58
N LEU A 219 -8.20 -19.86 6.13
CA LEU A 219 -9.53 -19.36 5.74
C LEU A 219 -10.33 -18.73 6.89
N ASN A 220 -9.91 -18.95 8.13
CA ASN A 220 -10.40 -18.26 9.31
C ASN A 220 -9.19 -17.81 10.15
N ILE A 221 -9.15 -16.52 10.47
CA ILE A 221 -8.11 -15.92 11.33
C ILE A 221 -8.71 -15.26 12.59
N ASP A 222 -9.96 -15.57 12.96
CA ASP A 222 -10.69 -14.90 14.03
C ASP A 222 -9.95 -14.97 15.39
N ASP A 223 -9.30 -16.11 15.68
CA ASP A 223 -8.48 -16.30 16.88
C ASP A 223 -7.16 -15.51 16.84
N PHE A 224 -6.62 -15.23 15.64
CA PHE A 224 -5.37 -14.48 15.46
C PHE A 224 -5.60 -12.96 15.35
N LYS A 225 -6.75 -12.54 14.83
CA LYS A 225 -7.08 -11.14 14.53
C LYS A 225 -6.90 -10.17 15.73
N PRO A 226 -7.26 -10.50 16.98
CA PRO A 226 -6.97 -9.63 18.13
C PRO A 226 -5.47 -9.41 18.36
N THR A 227 -4.64 -10.43 18.12
CA THR A 227 -3.18 -10.34 18.24
C THR A 227 -2.61 -9.48 17.12
N LEU A 228 -3.05 -9.69 15.88
CA LEU A 228 -2.69 -8.86 14.72
C LEU A 228 -3.00 -7.38 14.97
N GLN A 229 -4.21 -7.08 15.45
CA GLN A 229 -4.67 -5.73 15.75
C GLN A 229 -3.84 -5.07 16.87
N SER A 230 -3.55 -5.80 17.95
CA SER A 230 -2.72 -5.33 19.06
C SER A 230 -1.28 -5.03 18.60
N ASN A 231 -0.68 -5.95 17.83
CA ASN A 231 0.65 -5.78 17.27
C ASN A 231 0.72 -4.54 16.36
N ALA A 232 -0.28 -4.34 15.49
CA ALA A 232 -0.35 -3.15 14.64
C ALA A 232 -0.47 -1.84 15.45
N SER A 233 -1.25 -1.83 16.54
CA SER A 233 -1.31 -0.68 17.45
C SER A 233 0.04 -0.40 18.15
N GLU A 234 0.79 -1.43 18.53
CA GLU A 234 2.15 -1.28 19.07
C GLU A 234 3.13 -0.73 18.02
N LEU A 235 3.05 -1.22 16.78
CA LEU A 235 3.84 -0.71 15.65
C LEU A 235 3.51 0.76 15.34
N ILE A 236 2.24 1.15 15.41
CA ILE A 236 1.81 2.56 15.25
C ILE A 236 2.44 3.45 16.34
N ALA A 237 2.54 2.96 17.58
CA ALA A 237 3.19 3.69 18.66
C ALA A 237 4.71 3.91 18.43
N LEU A 238 5.36 3.13 17.54
CA LEU A 238 6.75 3.35 17.14
C LEU A 238 6.91 4.50 16.14
N ILE A 239 5.90 4.80 15.30
CA ILE A 239 6.01 5.74 14.17
C ILE A 239 6.63 7.10 14.56
N PRO A 240 6.23 7.77 15.67
CA PRO A 240 6.82 9.06 16.06
C PRO A 240 8.32 9.01 16.41
N SER A 241 8.90 7.82 16.59
CA SER A 241 10.33 7.60 16.83
C SER A 241 11.11 7.20 15.56
N ILE A 242 10.42 6.97 14.44
CA ILE A 242 11.01 6.59 13.16
C ILE A 242 11.20 7.85 12.32
N SER A 243 12.42 8.07 11.82
CA SER A 243 12.70 9.16 10.89
C SER A 243 12.20 8.80 9.50
N ASP A 244 11.15 9.47 9.02
CA ASP A 244 10.69 9.37 7.64
C ASP A 244 11.48 10.32 6.73
N SER A 245 12.56 9.82 6.12
CA SER A 245 13.43 10.56 5.18
C SER A 245 12.67 11.15 4.00
N LEU A 246 11.62 10.47 3.57
CA LEU A 246 10.81 10.82 2.40
C LEU A 246 9.62 11.72 2.77
N ASN A 247 9.39 11.92 4.07
CA ASN A 247 8.38 12.81 4.66
C ASN A 247 7.01 12.67 3.97
N PHE A 248 6.37 11.51 4.09
CA PHE A 248 5.12 11.21 3.41
C PHE A 248 3.96 12.13 3.82
N SER A 249 4.03 12.73 5.01
CA SER A 249 3.04 13.73 5.47
C SER A 249 2.86 14.91 4.50
N GLN A 250 3.91 15.26 3.74
CA GLN A 250 3.83 16.33 2.73
C GLN A 250 2.88 15.99 1.58
N TYR A 251 2.52 14.72 1.40
CA TYR A 251 1.67 14.22 0.32
C TYR A 251 0.20 14.04 0.71
N GLU A 252 -0.20 14.27 1.96
CA GLU A 252 -1.58 14.02 2.44
C GLU A 252 -2.64 14.90 1.77
N ASN A 253 -2.28 16.13 1.36
CA ASN A 253 -3.22 17.19 0.99
C ASN A 253 -2.99 17.76 -0.41
N MET A 254 -3.15 16.94 -1.46
CA MET A 254 -3.06 17.38 -2.86
C MET A 254 -4.08 16.69 -3.77
N THR A 255 -4.05 17.01 -5.08
CA THR A 255 -4.88 16.32 -6.07
C THR A 255 -4.23 14.99 -6.47
N TYR A 256 -5.02 14.01 -6.93
CA TYR A 256 -4.48 12.74 -7.40
C TYR A 256 -3.44 12.89 -8.53
N SER A 257 -3.60 13.91 -9.39
CA SER A 257 -2.61 14.17 -10.44
C SER A 257 -1.28 14.70 -9.90
N ASN A 258 -1.29 15.50 -8.84
CA ASN A 258 -0.06 15.96 -8.19
C ASN A 258 0.60 14.82 -7.40
N PHE A 259 -0.22 14.02 -6.70
CA PHE A 259 0.23 12.84 -5.97
C PHE A 259 0.89 11.81 -6.91
N TYR A 260 0.25 11.50 -8.04
CA TYR A 260 0.83 10.68 -9.11
C TYR A 260 2.16 11.24 -9.62
N THR A 261 2.25 12.55 -9.84
CA THR A 261 3.50 13.20 -10.29
C THR A 261 4.60 13.03 -9.25
N ALA A 262 4.32 13.21 -7.95
CA ALA A 262 5.30 12.96 -6.89
C ALA A 262 5.73 11.47 -6.84
N MET A 263 4.77 10.56 -6.74
CA MET A 263 5.01 9.12 -6.55
C MET A 263 5.74 8.47 -7.73
N VAL A 264 5.37 8.82 -8.97
CA VAL A 264 5.87 8.16 -10.19
C VAL A 264 6.82 9.06 -10.99
N THR A 265 6.44 10.30 -11.30
CA THR A 265 7.25 11.17 -12.19
C THR A 265 8.47 11.76 -11.49
N ASN A 266 8.37 12.04 -10.18
CA ASN A 266 9.47 12.45 -9.32
C ASN A 266 10.03 11.27 -8.51
N SER A 267 9.71 10.03 -8.92
CA SER A 267 10.34 8.79 -8.44
C SER A 267 10.24 8.47 -6.94
N VAL A 268 9.32 9.07 -6.17
CA VAL A 268 9.24 8.83 -4.71
C VAL A 268 9.02 7.34 -4.37
N LEU A 269 8.30 6.57 -5.20
CA LEU A 269 8.19 5.11 -5.01
C LEU A 269 9.53 4.38 -5.18
N ARG A 270 10.41 4.86 -6.08
CA ARG A 270 11.77 4.32 -6.26
C ARG A 270 12.68 4.72 -5.11
N GLU A 271 12.52 5.92 -4.57
CA GLU A 271 13.21 6.36 -3.36
C GLU A 271 12.82 5.54 -2.12
N VAL A 272 11.56 5.06 -2.02
CA VAL A 272 11.17 4.08 -0.98
C VAL A 272 12.00 2.80 -1.08
N ALA A 273 12.16 2.28 -2.30
CA ALA A 273 12.97 1.07 -2.53
C ALA A 273 14.46 1.31 -2.29
N LEU A 274 15.01 2.49 -2.63
CA LEU A 274 16.41 2.86 -2.32
C LEU A 274 16.66 3.06 -0.82
N GLU A 275 15.70 3.64 -0.10
CA GLU A 275 15.76 3.75 1.36
C GLU A 275 15.82 2.34 1.99
N THR A 276 14.98 1.41 1.53
CA THR A 276 15.00 0.00 1.95
C THR A 276 16.30 -0.71 1.54
N TYR A 277 16.77 -0.52 0.31
CA TYR A 277 18.05 -1.03 -0.19
C TYR A 277 19.21 -0.67 0.73
N SER A 278 19.24 0.55 1.28
CA SER A 278 20.34 1.01 2.16
C SER A 278 20.50 0.17 3.45
N TYR A 279 19.45 -0.52 3.91
CA TYR A 279 19.54 -1.48 5.02
C TYR A 279 20.32 -2.74 4.62
N THR A 280 20.37 -3.11 3.34
CA THR A 280 21.08 -4.32 2.91
C THR A 280 22.59 -4.16 3.05
N GLU A 281 23.12 -3.02 2.62
CA GLU A 281 24.53 -2.61 2.78
C GLU A 281 24.88 -2.36 4.24
N SER A 282 24.06 -1.58 4.95
CA SER A 282 24.40 -1.10 6.30
C SER A 282 24.10 -2.11 7.41
N VAL A 283 23.16 -3.04 7.20
CA VAL A 283 22.63 -3.91 8.25
C VAL A 283 22.59 -5.39 7.88
N VAL A 284 21.98 -5.76 6.74
CA VAL A 284 21.67 -7.18 6.42
C VAL A 284 22.94 -8.01 6.23
N TYR A 285 23.76 -7.68 5.24
CA TYR A 285 24.96 -8.47 4.91
C TYR A 285 26.13 -8.10 5.81
N SER A 286 26.27 -6.82 6.17
CA SER A 286 27.36 -6.30 7.01
C SER A 286 27.45 -6.94 8.40
N SER A 287 26.32 -7.37 8.96
CA SER A 287 26.23 -7.95 10.31
C SER A 287 26.16 -9.49 10.31
N LEU A 288 26.12 -10.13 9.14
CA LEU A 288 25.89 -11.57 9.00
C LEU A 288 27.21 -12.35 8.92
N ASN A 289 27.28 -13.49 9.60
CA ASN A 289 28.45 -14.35 9.55
C ASN A 289 28.45 -15.24 8.28
N LEU A 290 28.90 -14.67 7.17
CA LEU A 290 29.04 -15.37 5.88
C LEU A 290 30.34 -16.19 5.75
N ASN A 291 30.87 -16.71 6.86
CA ASN A 291 31.94 -17.71 6.80
C ASN A 291 31.34 -19.11 6.64
N ALA A 292 31.48 -19.69 5.46
CA ALA A 292 30.95 -21.02 5.17
C ALA A 292 31.53 -22.08 6.12
N THR A 293 30.65 -22.95 6.64
CA THR A 293 31.01 -24.10 7.49
C THR A 293 31.55 -25.24 6.63
N SER A 294 31.92 -26.36 7.28
CA SER A 294 32.34 -27.58 6.57
C SER A 294 31.25 -28.22 5.69
N SER A 295 29.99 -27.80 5.78
CA SER A 295 28.92 -28.25 4.88
C SER A 295 28.80 -27.40 3.59
N GLY A 296 29.49 -26.26 3.52
CA GLY A 296 29.33 -25.26 2.46
C GLY A 296 28.13 -24.33 2.67
N LYS A 297 27.46 -24.40 3.82
CA LYS A 297 26.40 -23.49 4.27
C LYS A 297 26.92 -22.49 5.30
N TYR A 298 26.08 -21.59 5.79
CA TYR A 298 26.43 -20.61 6.80
C TYR A 298 26.01 -21.05 8.23
N PRO A 299 26.74 -20.63 9.27
CA PRO A 299 26.35 -20.87 10.66
C PRO A 299 25.04 -20.15 11.00
N CYS A 300 24.38 -20.57 12.08
CA CYS A 300 23.19 -19.88 12.55
C CYS A 300 23.50 -18.41 12.88
N PRO A 301 22.64 -17.47 12.47
CA PRO A 301 22.70 -16.09 12.93
C PRO A 301 22.64 -16.02 14.46
N SER A 302 23.39 -15.10 15.06
CA SER A 302 23.42 -14.94 16.51
C SER A 302 22.14 -14.30 17.03
N GLU A 303 21.84 -14.46 18.33
CA GLU A 303 20.66 -13.86 18.96
C GLU A 303 20.62 -12.34 18.77
N GLU A 304 21.79 -11.67 18.77
CA GLU A 304 21.92 -10.24 18.51
C GLU A 304 21.53 -9.87 17.07
N TYR A 305 21.87 -10.70 16.08
CA TYR A 305 21.46 -10.50 14.69
C TYR A 305 19.94 -10.71 14.53
N MET A 306 19.39 -11.76 15.14
CA MET A 306 17.95 -12.03 15.13
C MET A 306 17.16 -10.87 15.75
N ALA A 307 17.58 -10.39 16.93
CA ALA A 307 16.94 -9.27 17.62
C ALA A 307 17.07 -7.95 16.82
N MET A 308 18.22 -7.71 16.21
CA MET A 308 18.43 -6.57 15.32
C MET A 308 17.48 -6.63 14.11
N ALA A 309 17.39 -7.78 13.43
CA ALA A 309 16.53 -7.96 12.27
C ALA A 309 15.06 -7.72 12.66
N GLY A 310 14.61 -8.23 13.81
CA GLY A 310 13.29 -7.94 14.35
C GLY A 310 13.02 -6.45 14.58
N ILE A 311 13.96 -5.71 15.21
CA ILE A 311 13.83 -4.27 15.45
C ILE A 311 13.75 -3.48 14.13
N VAL A 312 14.55 -3.85 13.13
CA VAL A 312 14.51 -3.21 11.81
C VAL A 312 13.19 -3.51 11.12
N SER A 313 12.78 -4.78 11.07
CA SER A 313 11.53 -5.22 10.44
C SER A 313 10.30 -4.57 11.08
N GLN A 314 10.22 -4.47 12.41
CA GLN A 314 9.17 -3.72 13.10
C GLN A 314 9.08 -2.27 12.61
N ARG A 315 10.23 -1.58 12.49
CA ARG A 315 10.26 -0.20 11.99
C ARG A 315 9.87 -0.10 10.52
N ARG A 316 10.31 -1.05 9.67
CA ARG A 316 9.96 -1.08 8.24
C ARG A 316 8.48 -1.38 8.00
N ILE A 317 7.88 -2.31 8.75
CA ILE A 317 6.44 -2.61 8.72
C ILE A 317 5.63 -1.38 9.19
N ALA A 318 6.03 -0.75 10.30
CA ALA A 318 5.36 0.44 10.83
C ALA A 318 5.36 1.63 9.85
N ILE A 319 6.52 1.96 9.28
CA ILE A 319 6.60 3.06 8.28
C ILE A 319 5.94 2.67 6.96
N GLY A 320 6.04 1.40 6.54
CA GLY A 320 5.38 0.88 5.35
C GLY A 320 3.86 1.01 5.42
N GLY A 321 3.25 0.57 6.53
CA GLY A 321 1.81 0.74 6.76
C GLY A 321 1.39 2.21 6.85
N SER A 322 2.20 3.06 7.49
CA SER A 322 1.95 4.51 7.57
C SER A 322 1.96 5.19 6.19
N ARG A 323 2.98 4.92 5.36
CA ARG A 323 3.07 5.43 3.99
C ARG A 323 1.96 4.85 3.10
N LEU A 324 1.60 3.59 3.32
CA LEU A 324 0.49 2.93 2.62
C LEU A 324 -0.85 3.61 2.93
N ALA A 325 -1.13 3.99 4.19
CA ALA A 325 -2.32 4.76 4.54
C ALA A 325 -2.43 6.06 3.71
N THR A 326 -1.33 6.83 3.60
CA THR A 326 -1.25 8.06 2.78
C THR A 326 -1.51 7.79 1.29
N ILE A 327 -1.16 6.61 0.77
CA ILE A 327 -1.46 6.24 -0.63
C ILE A 327 -2.91 5.76 -0.78
N LEU A 328 -3.42 4.97 0.16
CA LEU A 328 -4.73 4.34 0.04
C LEU A 328 -5.89 5.34 0.18
N GLN A 329 -5.76 6.44 0.93
CA GLN A 329 -6.74 7.55 0.90
C GLN A 329 -6.97 8.07 -0.54
N TYR A 330 -5.92 8.11 -1.37
CA TYR A 330 -6.03 8.54 -2.76
C TYR A 330 -6.71 7.50 -3.65
N PHE A 331 -6.48 6.21 -3.42
CA PHE A 331 -7.19 5.16 -4.13
C PHE A 331 -8.68 5.16 -3.73
N ALA A 332 -9.00 5.27 -2.44
CA ALA A 332 -10.36 5.45 -1.94
C ALA A 332 -11.06 6.68 -2.53
N ALA A 333 -10.33 7.75 -2.84
CA ALA A 333 -10.86 8.91 -3.55
C ALA A 333 -11.13 8.67 -5.05
N GLN A 334 -10.35 7.83 -5.73
CA GLN A 334 -10.54 7.49 -7.14
C GLN A 334 -11.61 6.41 -7.39
N LEU A 335 -11.86 5.56 -6.39
CA LEU A 335 -12.90 4.55 -6.44
C LEU A 335 -14.30 5.17 -6.56
N PRO A 336 -15.23 4.56 -7.30
CA PRO A 336 -16.63 4.96 -7.24
C PRO A 336 -17.11 4.72 -5.80
N THR A 337 -17.43 5.78 -5.06
CA THR A 337 -18.10 5.61 -3.77
C THR A 337 -19.37 4.81 -3.99
N ALA A 338 -19.43 3.61 -3.41
CA ALA A 338 -20.66 2.83 -3.34
C ALA A 338 -21.70 3.75 -2.69
N THR A 339 -22.64 4.24 -3.49
CA THR A 339 -23.19 5.58 -3.25
C THR A 339 -23.78 5.64 -1.85
N MET A 340 -23.40 6.67 -1.08
CA MET A 340 -23.89 6.93 0.28
C MET A 340 -25.44 6.91 0.37
N LEU A 341 -26.10 7.00 -0.79
CA LEU A 341 -27.45 6.53 -1.08
C LEU A 341 -27.89 5.28 -0.28
N PHE A 342 -27.12 4.21 -0.10
CA PHE A 342 -27.62 3.06 0.71
C PHE A 342 -27.72 3.37 2.21
N ALA A 343 -26.72 4.05 2.78
CA ALA A 343 -26.75 4.49 4.17
C ALA A 343 -27.80 5.59 4.41
N LEU A 344 -27.87 6.59 3.53
CA LEU A 344 -28.88 7.65 3.56
C LEU A 344 -30.30 7.11 3.29
N ILE A 345 -30.51 6.22 2.31
CA ILE A 345 -31.83 5.61 2.08
C ILE A 345 -32.25 4.83 3.32
N SER A 346 -31.34 4.07 3.95
CA SER A 346 -31.65 3.31 5.17
C SER A 346 -32.02 4.22 6.34
N HIS A 347 -31.23 5.28 6.59
CA HIS A 347 -31.53 6.26 7.64
C HIS A 347 -32.80 7.09 7.34
N LEU A 348 -33.02 7.50 6.09
CA LEU A 348 -34.21 8.24 5.67
C LEU A 348 -35.47 7.35 5.73
N HIS A 349 -35.40 6.08 5.33
CA HIS A 349 -36.49 5.11 5.55
C HIS A 349 -36.82 4.98 7.04
N ASN A 350 -35.81 4.79 7.89
CA ASN A 350 -36.05 4.60 9.32
C ASN A 350 -36.62 5.86 9.98
N ALA A 351 -36.07 7.05 9.66
CA ALA A 351 -36.54 8.33 10.19
C ALA A 351 -37.97 8.67 9.72
N THR A 352 -38.30 8.44 8.45
CA THR A 352 -39.66 8.67 7.93
C THR A 352 -40.66 7.66 8.46
N CYS A 353 -40.32 6.37 8.51
CA CYS A 353 -41.15 5.35 9.15
C CYS A 353 -41.42 5.68 10.63
N LEU A 354 -40.41 6.08 11.40
CA LEU A 354 -40.59 6.39 12.83
C LEU A 354 -41.47 7.63 13.07
N GLN A 355 -41.34 8.69 12.25
CA GLN A 355 -42.21 9.86 12.35
C GLN A 355 -43.66 9.58 11.93
N GLU A 356 -43.88 8.81 10.86
CA GLU A 356 -45.22 8.37 10.42
C GLU A 356 -45.85 7.46 11.49
N TYR A 357 -45.11 6.47 12.00
CA TYR A 357 -45.58 5.53 13.03
C TYR A 357 -45.95 6.26 14.34
N SER A 358 -45.14 7.25 14.75
CA SER A 358 -45.40 8.11 15.92
C SER A 358 -46.70 8.92 15.78
N LYS A 359 -46.98 9.48 14.59
CA LYS A 359 -48.23 10.21 14.33
C LYS A 359 -49.44 9.30 14.23
N TYR A 360 -49.32 8.13 13.60
CA TYR A 360 -50.46 7.26 13.31
C TYR A 360 -50.95 6.48 14.53
N ASN A 361 -50.05 5.96 15.37
CA ASN A 361 -50.41 5.24 16.60
C ASN A 361 -51.11 6.12 17.65
N LYS A 362 -51.12 7.44 17.49
CA LYS A 362 -51.80 8.35 18.40
C LYS A 362 -53.30 8.53 18.10
N TYR A 363 -53.79 8.08 16.94
CA TYR A 363 -55.15 8.41 16.48
C TYR A 363 -56.01 7.28 15.90
N THR A 364 -55.48 6.24 15.26
CA THR A 364 -56.34 5.22 14.60
C THR A 364 -55.76 3.80 14.60
N GLY A 365 -56.36 2.90 15.36
CA GLY A 365 -56.07 1.46 15.29
C GLY A 365 -56.73 0.78 14.08
N ALA A 366 -56.16 0.93 12.87
CA ALA A 366 -56.62 0.26 11.65
C ALA A 366 -55.51 0.07 10.58
N LYS A 367 -55.73 -0.86 9.63
CA LYS A 367 -54.77 -1.26 8.57
C LYS A 367 -54.71 -0.29 7.37
N PHE A 368 -53.55 -0.28 6.69
CA PHE A 368 -53.19 0.54 5.52
C PHE A 368 -53.92 0.25 4.19
N PRO A 369 -54.01 1.25 3.30
CA PRO A 369 -53.97 1.04 1.84
C PRO A 369 -53.03 2.00 1.03
N ASN A 370 -52.19 1.40 0.18
CA ASN A 370 -51.61 1.86 -1.12
C ASN A 370 -51.22 3.35 -1.42
N ASN A 371 -50.10 3.78 -0.85
CA ASN A 371 -48.83 4.05 -1.55
C ASN A 371 -48.82 4.42 -3.08
N LYS A 372 -48.87 5.73 -3.44
CA LYS A 372 -48.37 6.25 -4.75
C LYS A 372 -47.69 7.64 -4.74
N ILE A 373 -47.83 8.47 -3.71
CA ILE A 373 -47.42 9.90 -3.77
C ILE A 373 -45.98 10.18 -3.29
N MET A 374 -45.39 9.33 -2.44
CA MET A 374 -44.07 9.58 -1.81
C MET A 374 -42.84 9.56 -2.76
N LYS A 375 -42.98 9.15 -4.03
CA LYS A 375 -41.82 8.86 -4.90
C LYS A 375 -41.13 10.06 -5.55
N PHE A 376 -41.79 11.21 -5.67
CA PHE A 376 -41.23 12.35 -6.44
C PHE A 376 -40.35 13.30 -5.64
N THR A 377 -40.68 13.60 -4.38
CA THR A 377 -39.93 14.57 -3.55
C THR A 377 -38.55 14.04 -3.14
N ALA A 378 -38.42 12.74 -2.88
CA ALA A 378 -37.14 12.12 -2.52
C ALA A 378 -36.10 12.22 -3.67
N LEU A 379 -36.55 12.12 -4.93
CA LEU A 379 -35.67 12.09 -6.09
C LEU A 379 -34.95 13.43 -6.34
N ALA A 380 -35.63 14.55 -6.06
CA ALA A 380 -35.07 15.89 -6.25
C ALA A 380 -33.97 16.23 -5.22
N VAL A 381 -34.12 15.76 -3.97
CA VAL A 381 -33.10 15.94 -2.91
C VAL A 381 -31.87 15.05 -3.16
N VAL A 382 -32.09 13.83 -3.67
CA VAL A 382 -30.99 12.94 -4.10
C VAL A 382 -30.14 13.58 -5.20
N ALA A 383 -30.77 14.24 -6.18
CA ALA A 383 -30.07 14.88 -7.29
C ALA A 383 -29.17 16.05 -6.83
N THR A 384 -29.60 16.88 -5.88
CA THR A 384 -28.80 18.01 -5.38
C THR A 384 -27.65 17.56 -4.47
N ILE A 385 -27.84 16.53 -3.65
CA ILE A 385 -26.76 15.94 -2.83
C ILE A 385 -25.71 15.25 -3.70
N ALA A 386 -26.12 14.56 -4.77
CA ALA A 386 -25.18 13.93 -5.72
C ALA A 386 -24.24 14.95 -6.38
N VAL A 387 -24.74 16.14 -6.74
CA VAL A 387 -23.92 17.21 -7.34
C VAL A 387 -22.94 17.81 -6.33
N ALA A 388 -23.33 17.98 -5.06
CA ALA A 388 -22.42 18.46 -4.02
C ALA A 388 -21.26 17.48 -3.75
N ASN A 389 -21.54 16.18 -3.74
CA ASN A 389 -20.53 15.15 -3.48
C ASN A 389 -19.52 14.98 -4.63
N VAL A 390 -19.89 15.30 -5.88
CA VAL A 390 -18.95 15.31 -7.02
C VAL A 390 -17.88 16.39 -6.83
N VAL A 391 -18.22 17.53 -6.22
CA VAL A 391 -17.25 18.61 -5.92
C VAL A 391 -16.33 18.26 -4.75
N ALA A 392 -16.82 17.52 -3.76
CA ALA A 392 -16.02 17.05 -2.62
C ALA A 392 -15.07 15.88 -2.99
N ALA A 393 -15.32 15.16 -4.08
CA ALA A 393 -14.47 14.05 -4.52
C ALA A 393 -13.06 14.50 -4.98
N ASP A 394 -12.92 15.75 -5.43
CA ASP A 394 -11.64 16.32 -5.89
C ASP A 394 -10.75 16.88 -4.75
N GLN A 395 -11.21 16.88 -3.49
CA GLN A 395 -10.43 17.37 -2.33
C GLN A 395 -10.62 16.51 -1.06
N PRO A 396 -9.60 15.70 -0.66
CA PRO A 396 -9.68 14.87 0.55
C PRO A 396 -10.07 15.64 1.82
N ALA A 397 -9.53 16.86 2.00
CA ALA A 397 -9.79 17.72 3.15
C ALA A 397 -11.27 18.08 3.39
N LEU A 398 -12.14 17.94 2.38
CA LEU A 398 -13.59 18.21 2.53
C LEU A 398 -14.37 17.01 3.11
N ARG A 399 -13.79 15.80 3.16
CA ARG A 399 -14.45 14.61 3.73
C ARG A 399 -14.64 14.73 5.25
N ALA A 400 -13.64 15.25 5.97
CA ALA A 400 -13.68 15.45 7.43
C ALA A 400 -14.82 16.39 7.89
N VAL A 401 -15.27 17.31 7.01
CA VAL A 401 -16.36 18.25 7.31
C VAL A 401 -17.75 17.60 7.16
N ALA A 402 -17.84 16.42 6.54
CA ALA A 402 -19.09 15.69 6.31
C ALA A 402 -19.43 14.67 7.40
N ALA A 403 -18.56 14.45 8.39
CA ALA A 403 -18.85 13.63 9.56
C ALA A 403 -19.91 14.30 10.45
N PRO A 404 -20.99 13.61 10.89
CA PRO A 404 -21.95 14.18 11.82
C PRO A 404 -21.27 14.41 13.18
N ALA A 405 -21.40 15.61 13.73
CA ALA A 405 -20.90 15.90 15.09
C ALA A 405 -21.63 15.01 16.12
N GLU A 406 -20.85 14.32 16.97
CA GLU A 406 -21.41 13.53 18.07
C GLU A 406 -22.23 14.40 19.02
N THR A 407 -23.45 13.98 19.32
CA THR A 407 -24.36 14.71 20.19
C THR A 407 -23.96 14.56 21.66
N ALA A 408 -23.16 15.52 22.15
CA ALA A 408 -22.88 15.65 23.57
C ALA A 408 -24.18 15.78 24.40
N ALA A 409 -24.31 14.98 25.45
CA ALA A 409 -25.52 14.92 26.27
C ALA A 409 -25.75 16.22 27.05
N VAL A 410 -26.80 16.97 26.70
CA VAL A 410 -27.18 18.22 27.38
C VAL A 410 -27.77 17.92 28.76
N LYS A 411 -27.11 18.39 29.82
CA LYS A 411 -27.67 18.40 31.17
C LYS A 411 -28.78 19.45 31.28
N ASN A 412 -29.91 19.09 31.88
CA ASN A 412 -31.02 20.00 32.14
C ASN A 412 -30.59 21.19 33.00
N ALA A 413 -30.85 22.41 32.53
CA ALA A 413 -30.70 23.65 33.30
C ALA A 413 -32.08 24.29 33.53
N ALA A 414 -32.34 24.71 34.77
CA ALA A 414 -33.57 25.42 35.14
C ALA A 414 -33.52 26.91 34.75
N ALA A 415 -34.70 27.51 34.60
CA ALA A 415 -34.90 28.88 34.12
C ALA A 415 -34.48 29.98 35.14
N PRO A 416 -34.32 31.25 34.70
CA PRO A 416 -33.34 32.17 35.29
C PRO A 416 -33.91 33.26 36.22
N SER A 417 -33.03 34.00 36.90
CA SER A 417 -33.39 35.26 37.57
C SER A 417 -32.32 36.37 37.44
N GLY A 418 -32.70 37.47 36.78
CA GLY A 418 -32.30 38.85 37.09
C GLY A 418 -30.85 39.33 36.81
N GLY A 419 -30.71 40.50 36.18
CA GLY A 419 -29.45 41.27 36.23
C GLY A 419 -29.20 42.21 35.06
N LYS A 420 -29.67 43.47 35.15
CA LYS A 420 -29.37 44.54 34.17
C LYS A 420 -27.87 44.89 34.16
N LYS A 421 -27.32 45.28 32.99
CA LYS A 421 -27.07 46.71 32.64
C LYS A 421 -26.42 46.88 31.26
N GLU A 422 -26.82 47.94 30.57
CA GLU A 422 -26.19 48.49 29.37
C GLU A 422 -24.98 49.36 29.74
N GLN A 423 -23.99 49.51 28.85
CA GLN A 423 -23.46 50.83 28.52
C GLN A 423 -22.77 50.89 27.14
N TRP A 424 -22.79 52.08 26.55
CA TRP A 424 -22.37 52.40 25.18
C TRP A 424 -20.94 52.97 25.13
N GLY A 425 -20.26 52.87 23.98
CA GLY A 425 -19.01 53.59 23.68
C GLY A 425 -18.77 53.72 22.17
N TRP A 426 -18.66 54.96 21.69
CA TRP A 426 -18.49 55.33 20.27
C TRP A 426 -17.00 55.55 19.89
N GLY A 427 -16.64 55.44 18.61
CA GLY A 427 -15.49 56.17 18.05
C GLY A 427 -14.74 55.55 16.86
N GLY A 428 -14.89 56.15 15.66
CA GLY A 428 -13.87 56.23 14.60
C GLY A 428 -13.79 57.70 14.13
N PRO A 429 -13.27 58.06 12.93
CA PRO A 429 -12.53 57.30 11.91
C PRO A 429 -11.25 58.06 11.42
N TRP A 430 -10.98 58.12 10.09
CA TRP A 430 -9.84 58.72 9.33
C TRP A 430 -8.57 57.84 9.26
N GLY A 431 -7.81 57.69 8.15
CA GLY A 431 -7.90 58.14 6.74
C GLY A 431 -6.50 58.00 6.05
N GLY A 432 -6.29 57.98 4.72
CA GLY A 432 -7.18 57.92 3.54
C GLY A 432 -6.47 58.33 2.22
N LEU A 433 -6.80 57.67 1.09
CA LEU A 433 -6.45 57.96 -0.34
C LEU A 433 -4.98 57.83 -0.84
N GLY A 434 -4.83 57.26 -2.05
CA GLY A 434 -3.64 57.34 -2.91
C GLY A 434 -3.88 56.68 -4.29
N TRP A 435 -3.64 57.40 -5.40
CA TRP A 435 -3.96 57.00 -6.79
C TRP A 435 -2.72 57.05 -7.71
N GLY A 436 -2.74 56.27 -8.82
CA GLY A 436 -1.84 56.38 -9.98
C GLY A 436 -1.04 55.09 -10.28
N GLY A 437 -0.73 54.70 -11.52
CA GLY A 437 -1.08 55.25 -12.84
C GLY A 437 0.06 55.10 -13.88
N GLY A 438 -0.18 54.41 -15.01
CA GLY A 438 0.78 54.20 -16.12
C GLY A 438 0.83 52.72 -16.58
N TRP A 439 0.46 52.26 -17.80
CA TRP A 439 0.66 52.64 -19.22
C TRP A 439 1.88 51.96 -19.92
N GLY A 440 1.61 51.31 -21.07
CA GLY A 440 2.57 50.61 -21.96
C GLY A 440 2.66 49.08 -21.68
N GLY A 441 2.49 48.13 -22.61
CA GLY A 441 2.48 48.14 -24.09
C GLY A 441 3.84 47.72 -24.67
N GLY A 442 4.01 46.69 -25.52
CA GLY A 442 3.08 45.66 -26.03
C GLY A 442 3.74 44.82 -27.16
N TRP A 443 2.97 43.91 -27.77
CA TRP A 443 3.15 43.30 -29.12
C TRP A 443 4.30 42.31 -29.44
N GLY A 444 3.93 41.23 -30.15
CA GLY A 444 4.79 40.37 -30.99
C GLY A 444 5.29 39.09 -30.31
N GLY A 445 5.05 37.86 -30.79
CA GLY A 445 4.39 37.39 -32.02
C GLY A 445 5.33 36.53 -32.86
N GLY A 446 5.12 35.20 -32.90
CA GLY A 446 5.94 34.28 -33.69
C GLY A 446 5.39 32.85 -33.68
N TRP A 447 4.87 32.39 -34.82
CA TRP A 447 4.33 31.04 -35.02
C TRP A 447 5.35 30.11 -35.72
N GLY A 448 5.28 28.82 -35.39
CA GLY A 448 5.95 27.73 -36.10
C GLY A 448 6.15 26.54 -35.16
N GLY A 449 5.93 25.28 -35.55
CA GLY A 449 5.49 24.75 -36.85
C GLY A 449 5.70 23.23 -36.84
N LEU A 450 4.68 22.46 -37.26
CA LEU A 450 4.60 20.99 -37.21
C LEU A 450 5.87 20.22 -37.60
N GLY A 451 6.15 19.14 -36.86
CA GLY A 451 7.04 18.06 -37.28
C GLY A 451 6.45 16.69 -36.91
N TRP A 452 6.10 15.88 -37.92
CA TRP A 452 5.62 14.49 -37.76
C TRP A 452 6.73 13.50 -38.12
N GLY A 453 6.74 12.35 -37.44
CA GLY A 453 7.59 11.19 -37.71
C GLY A 453 7.84 10.42 -36.41
N GLY A 454 7.85 9.10 -36.35
CA GLY A 454 7.70 8.07 -37.39
C GLY A 454 8.24 6.78 -36.78
N GLY A 455 7.48 5.67 -36.83
CA GLY A 455 7.78 4.50 -36.00
C GLY A 455 9.00 3.68 -36.44
N GLY A 456 9.49 2.84 -35.53
CA GLY A 456 10.53 1.83 -35.77
C GLY A 456 10.33 0.61 -34.85
N TRP A 457 10.51 -0.59 -35.40
CA TRP A 457 10.38 -1.89 -34.73
C TRP A 457 11.74 -2.59 -34.64
N GLY A 458 11.87 -3.56 -33.73
CA GLY A 458 12.96 -4.55 -33.66
C GLY A 458 14.01 -4.21 -32.60
N TRP A 459 14.52 -5.16 -31.81
CA TRP A 459 14.45 -6.63 -31.92
C TRP A 459 13.98 -7.29 -30.62
#